data_AF-A0AAD9UHI9-F1
#
_entry.id   AF-A0AAD9UHI9-F1
#
_cell.length_a   1.000
_cell.length_b   1.000
_cell.length_c   1.000
_cell.angle_alpha   90.00
_cell.angle_beta   90.00
_cell.angle_gamma   90.00
#
_symmetry.space_group_name_H-M   'P 1'
#
loop_
_entity.id
_entity.type
_entity.pdbx_description
1 polymer ?
#
loop_
_entity_poly.entity_id
_entity_poly.type
_entity_poly.pdbx_seq_one_letter_code
_entity_poly.pdbx_strand_id
1 'polypeptide(L)'
;MATMEEADTIGHSCTSSDPTAEDSTSDHGDVSSEDKTTDKDSDTCQHPLTKRQLKKLKKQERWLKIKPDKRAKERERKKKHRKQAREQNIDLGPSRKTLKRNTMEHSACRIRVVIDCSFDNLMTERSVSQLIQQLQHCYSANRRAANPLQLYMTGIDGKTQHRMNDLGDYKGWDVHFKTPNYWDEFNKEDVVYLTSESPNVLSTLEENKVYIVGGLVDHNHQKGLCYKLACEKSISHAQLPISRYLEMRTRKVLTINHVFEILLRFTESNSWEKAFDAVIPKRKGVLLKSDIDAVSVIDATALDDKTLQDSSLHEHKDGAVRDADESSVVDEEKTSCQNDTKHTDDTDNDKPLCCQRKQ
;
A
#
# COMPACT_ATOMS: atom_id res chain seq x y z
N MET A 1 29.78 -51.91 35.36
CA MET A 1 30.37 -51.42 34.10
C MET A 1 30.42 -49.90 34.22
N ALA A 2 31.38 -49.29 34.94
CA ALA A 2 32.80 -49.03 34.58
C ALA A 2 32.87 -48.15 33.31
N THR A 3 33.45 -46.94 33.21
CA THR A 3 34.45 -46.11 33.96
C THR A 3 34.28 -44.63 33.50
N MET A 4 34.38 -43.57 34.33
CA MET A 4 35.56 -42.72 34.70
C MET A 4 36.34 -42.02 33.56
N GLU A 5 36.52 -40.69 33.75
CA GLU A 5 37.67 -39.76 33.45
C GLU A 5 38.27 -39.68 32.02
N GLU A 6 38.92 -38.61 31.52
CA GLU A 6 39.55 -37.42 32.11
C GLU A 6 39.77 -36.31 31.03
N ALA A 7 40.25 -35.14 31.46
CA ALA A 7 40.61 -33.97 30.67
C ALA A 7 41.95 -34.11 29.91
N ASP A 8 42.21 -33.25 28.91
CA ASP A 8 43.55 -32.67 28.81
C ASP A 8 43.63 -31.33 28.07
N THR A 9 44.57 -30.54 28.55
CA THR A 9 44.95 -29.16 28.14
C THR A 9 46.13 -29.24 27.18
N ILE A 10 46.36 -28.24 26.32
CA ILE A 10 47.70 -27.72 25.92
C ILE A 10 47.48 -26.51 24.98
N GLY A 11 48.01 -25.35 25.39
CA GLY A 11 48.25 -24.21 24.51
C GLY A 11 49.65 -24.25 23.91
N HIS A 12 49.96 -23.33 22.98
CA HIS A 12 51.26 -22.69 22.66
C HIS A 12 50.97 -21.75 21.45
N SER A 13 51.25 -20.44 21.48
CA SER A 13 52.57 -19.80 21.26
C SER A 13 53.08 -20.12 19.85
N CYS A 14 53.55 -19.24 18.95
CA CYS A 14 54.09 -17.88 19.00
C CYS A 14 54.50 -17.47 17.56
N THR A 15 54.74 -16.15 17.37
CA THR A 15 55.81 -15.52 16.55
C THR A 15 55.83 -15.61 15.02
N SER A 16 55.67 -14.43 14.41
CA SER A 16 56.54 -13.77 13.41
C SER A 16 57.57 -14.60 12.65
N SER A 17 57.59 -14.45 11.32
CA SER A 17 58.68 -13.81 10.54
C SER A 17 58.51 -14.08 9.03
N ASP A 18 58.77 -13.06 8.21
CA ASP A 18 58.99 -13.14 6.75
C ASP A 18 60.02 -14.22 6.36
N PRO A 19 60.03 -14.66 5.09
CA PRO A 19 61.14 -14.24 4.23
C PRO A 19 60.80 -13.99 2.73
N THR A 20 61.38 -12.90 2.22
CA THR A 20 62.13 -12.69 0.95
C THR A 20 62.06 -13.72 -0.19
N ALA A 21 61.90 -13.23 -1.43
CA ALA A 21 62.85 -13.34 -2.57
C ALA A 21 62.22 -12.71 -3.85
N GLU A 22 62.74 -11.59 -4.36
CA GLU A 22 63.67 -11.47 -5.51
C GLU A 22 62.97 -11.62 -6.90
N ASP A 23 63.01 -10.59 -7.75
CA ASP A 23 64.09 -10.45 -8.75
C ASP A 23 63.86 -9.29 -9.75
N SER A 24 64.94 -8.53 -9.99
CA SER A 24 65.35 -7.80 -11.21
C SER A 24 64.44 -6.66 -11.76
N THR A 25 64.92 -5.49 -12.23
CA THR A 25 66.17 -5.08 -12.91
C THR A 25 66.39 -3.55 -12.70
N SER A 26 67.60 -3.12 -12.27
CA SER A 26 68.61 -2.28 -13.00
C SER A 26 68.10 -0.99 -13.67
N ASP A 27 68.74 0.20 -13.62
CA ASP A 27 70.13 0.59 -13.40
C ASP A 27 70.23 2.13 -13.23
N HIS A 28 71.37 2.57 -12.67
CA HIS A 28 72.01 3.88 -12.45
C HIS A 28 71.57 5.14 -13.23
N GLY A 29 71.78 6.38 -12.75
CA GLY A 29 72.67 6.83 -11.69
C GLY A 29 72.57 8.34 -11.41
N ASP A 30 73.23 8.73 -10.33
CA ASP A 30 73.37 10.04 -9.70
C ASP A 30 74.12 11.07 -10.56
N VAL A 31 73.80 12.37 -10.39
CA VAL A 31 74.77 13.48 -10.20
C VAL A 31 74.02 14.82 -10.07
N SER A 32 74.34 15.50 -8.97
CA SER A 32 74.06 16.87 -8.55
C SER A 32 74.45 17.99 -9.52
N SER A 33 73.63 19.07 -9.58
CA SER A 33 74.11 20.48 -9.55
C SER A 33 72.97 21.51 -9.72
N GLU A 34 72.87 22.39 -8.71
CA GLU A 34 72.62 23.85 -8.76
C GLU A 34 71.47 24.49 -9.57
N ASP A 35 70.63 25.19 -8.80
CA ASP A 35 70.05 26.53 -9.01
C ASP A 35 69.34 26.87 -10.32
N LYS A 36 68.00 27.01 -10.22
CA LYS A 36 67.24 28.03 -10.93
C LYS A 36 65.92 28.30 -10.24
N THR A 37 65.90 29.42 -9.52
CA THR A 37 64.72 30.22 -9.17
C THR A 37 63.68 30.25 -10.30
N THR A 38 62.46 29.76 -10.03
CA THR A 38 61.24 30.28 -10.66
C THR A 38 60.08 30.20 -9.66
N ASP A 39 59.66 31.36 -9.19
CA ASP A 39 58.36 31.58 -8.54
C ASP A 39 57.23 31.01 -9.41
N LYS A 40 56.40 30.15 -8.82
CA LYS A 40 55.04 29.90 -9.32
C LYS A 40 54.08 29.85 -8.15
N ASP A 41 53.37 30.97 -8.02
CA ASP A 41 52.17 31.17 -7.23
C ASP A 41 51.28 29.93 -7.14
N SER A 42 51.00 29.52 -5.91
CA SER A 42 49.91 28.62 -5.59
C SER A 42 48.58 29.38 -5.70
N ASP A 43 48.07 29.51 -6.92
CA ASP A 43 46.75 30.10 -7.17
C ASP A 43 45.66 29.08 -6.82
N THR A 44 45.13 29.18 -5.60
CA THR A 44 43.90 28.49 -5.20
C THR A 44 42.74 29.00 -6.07
N CYS A 45 42.37 28.24 -7.10
CA CYS A 45 41.16 28.45 -7.88
C CYS A 45 39.89 28.30 -7.01
N GLN A 46 39.56 29.33 -6.23
CA GLN A 46 38.24 29.51 -5.63
C GLN A 46 37.29 29.97 -6.73
N HIS A 47 36.73 29.03 -7.49
CA HIS A 47 35.69 29.36 -8.45
C HIS A 47 34.49 29.95 -7.68
N PRO A 48 34.10 31.23 -7.90
CA PRO A 48 33.03 31.85 -7.15
C PRO A 48 31.73 31.09 -7.40
N LEU A 49 31.02 30.72 -6.32
CA LEU A 49 29.74 30.01 -6.41
C LEU A 49 28.83 30.71 -7.42
N THR A 50 28.24 29.94 -8.33
CA THR A 50 27.32 30.47 -9.33
C THR A 50 26.10 31.11 -8.64
N LYS A 51 25.47 32.10 -9.30
CA LYS A 51 24.22 32.74 -8.80
C LYS A 51 23.15 31.72 -8.41
N ARG A 52 23.10 30.57 -9.09
CA ARG A 52 22.19 29.43 -8.77
C ARG A 52 22.59 28.72 -7.47
N GLN A 53 23.88 28.47 -7.25
CA GLN A 53 24.40 27.88 -6.00
C GLN A 53 24.17 28.82 -4.80
N LEU A 54 24.46 30.13 -4.93
CA LEU A 54 24.14 31.11 -3.87
C LEU A 54 22.65 31.16 -3.55
N LYS A 55 21.78 31.12 -4.57
CA LYS A 55 20.31 31.09 -4.37
C LYS A 55 19.86 29.83 -3.63
N LYS A 56 20.46 28.67 -3.93
CA LYS A 56 20.19 27.40 -3.23
C LYS A 56 20.61 27.48 -1.76
N LEU A 57 21.80 28.02 -1.47
CA LEU A 57 22.32 28.22 -0.11
C LEU A 57 21.45 29.20 0.70
N LYS A 58 21.11 30.37 0.15
CA LYS A 58 20.21 31.33 0.82
C LYS A 58 18.82 30.74 1.09
N LYS A 59 18.30 29.91 0.18
CA LYS A 59 17.02 29.18 0.39
C LYS A 59 17.15 28.15 1.52
N GLN A 60 18.26 27.42 1.58
CA GLN A 60 18.53 26.46 2.64
C GLN A 60 18.67 27.14 4.00
N GLU A 61 19.36 28.27 4.07
CA GLU A 61 19.50 29.08 5.29
C GLU A 61 18.15 29.61 5.78
N ARG A 62 17.32 30.19 4.87
CA ARG A 62 15.95 30.61 5.19
C ARG A 62 15.10 29.43 5.67
N TRP A 63 15.22 28.27 5.03
CA TRP A 63 14.51 27.06 5.46
C TRP A 63 14.94 26.61 6.86
N LEU A 64 16.25 26.61 7.16
CA LEU A 64 16.77 26.27 8.48
C LEU A 64 16.25 27.22 9.57
N LYS A 65 16.13 28.53 9.27
CA LYS A 65 15.54 29.52 10.18
C LYS A 65 14.04 29.29 10.43
N ILE A 66 13.27 28.95 9.38
CA ILE A 66 11.80 28.77 9.47
C ILE A 66 11.40 27.38 10.01
N LYS A 67 12.24 26.36 9.82
CA LYS A 67 12.00 24.97 10.22
C LYS A 67 11.64 24.79 11.71
N PRO A 68 12.33 25.40 12.70
CA PRO A 68 11.94 25.27 14.10
C PRO A 68 10.52 25.81 14.37
N ASP A 69 10.18 26.98 13.85
CA ASP A 69 8.86 27.59 14.05
C ASP A 69 7.74 26.77 13.41
N LYS A 70 7.97 26.26 12.18
CA LYS A 70 7.03 25.35 11.52
C LYS A 70 6.83 24.07 12.34
N ARG A 71 7.90 23.49 12.88
CA ARG A 71 7.82 22.31 13.75
C ARG A 71 7.09 22.61 15.06
N ALA A 72 7.28 23.79 15.65
CA ALA A 72 6.58 24.21 16.87
C ALA A 72 5.06 24.35 16.62
N LYS A 73 4.66 25.08 15.57
CA LYS A 73 3.26 25.23 15.16
C LYS A 73 2.60 23.88 14.85
N GLU A 74 3.31 22.98 14.16
CA GLU A 74 2.79 21.65 13.86
C GLU A 74 2.61 20.79 15.13
N ARG A 75 3.55 20.87 16.10
CA ARG A 75 3.44 20.19 17.40
C ARG A 75 2.24 20.71 18.19
N GLU A 76 2.04 22.03 18.22
CA GLU A 76 0.90 22.65 18.91
C GLU A 76 -0.42 22.22 18.26
N ARG A 77 -0.52 22.24 16.93
CA ARG A 77 -1.69 21.76 16.18
C ARG A 77 -2.01 20.29 16.51
N LYS A 78 -0.99 19.42 16.54
CA LYS A 78 -1.16 18.01 16.93
C LYS A 78 -1.60 17.84 18.39
N LYS A 79 -1.13 18.70 19.30
CA LYS A 79 -1.56 18.70 20.71
C LYS A 79 -3.02 19.13 20.85
N LYS A 80 -3.44 20.20 20.17
CA LYS A 80 -4.84 20.67 20.13
C LYS A 80 -5.77 19.61 19.54
N HIS A 81 -5.42 19.02 18.39
CA HIS A 81 -6.18 17.94 17.78
C HIS A 81 -6.32 16.72 18.71
N ARG A 82 -5.24 16.32 19.39
CA ARG A 82 -5.28 15.20 20.35
C ARG A 82 -6.18 15.52 21.56
N LYS A 83 -6.21 16.77 22.01
CA LYS A 83 -7.09 17.22 23.09
C LYS A 83 -8.56 17.16 22.64
N GLN A 84 -8.87 17.72 21.47
CA GLN A 84 -10.20 17.69 20.87
C GLN A 84 -10.71 16.26 20.66
N ALA A 85 -9.87 15.37 20.13
CA ALA A 85 -10.26 13.97 19.94
C ALA A 85 -10.56 13.26 21.28
N ARG A 86 -9.83 13.59 22.35
CA ARG A 86 -10.13 13.06 23.71
C ARG A 86 -11.44 13.61 24.25
N GLU A 87 -11.70 14.90 24.06
CA GLU A 87 -12.96 15.54 24.47
C GLU A 87 -14.15 14.98 23.68
N GLN A 88 -13.96 14.64 22.41
CA GLN A 88 -14.98 14.05 21.52
C GLN A 88 -15.03 12.52 21.58
N ASN A 89 -14.23 11.89 22.44
CA ASN A 89 -14.11 10.43 22.56
C ASN A 89 -13.81 9.71 21.22
N ILE A 90 -13.10 10.39 20.33
CA ILE A 90 -12.67 9.86 19.03
C ILE A 90 -11.40 9.04 19.23
N ASP A 91 -11.44 7.77 18.85
CA ASP A 91 -10.25 6.93 18.85
C ASP A 91 -9.25 7.40 17.77
N LEU A 92 -8.04 7.78 18.22
CA LEU A 92 -6.93 8.16 17.35
C LEU A 92 -6.04 6.97 16.96
N GLY A 93 -6.43 5.77 17.36
CA GLY A 93 -5.71 4.54 17.14
C GLY A 93 -4.51 4.34 18.08
N PRO A 94 -3.80 3.22 17.92
CA PRO A 94 -2.74 2.82 18.84
C PRO A 94 -1.55 3.78 18.82
N SER A 95 -1.00 4.05 20.01
CA SER A 95 0.23 4.82 20.17
C SER A 95 1.42 4.12 19.51
N ARG A 96 2.44 4.89 19.07
CA ARG A 96 3.70 4.35 18.54
C ARG A 96 4.37 3.36 19.50
N LYS A 97 4.25 3.58 20.82
CA LYS A 97 4.77 2.64 21.83
C LYS A 97 3.99 1.32 21.85
N THR A 98 2.67 1.38 21.67
CA THR A 98 1.81 0.20 21.56
C THR A 98 2.15 -0.58 20.30
N LEU A 99 2.23 0.10 19.15
CA LEU A 99 2.61 -0.53 17.88
C LEU A 99 3.95 -1.25 18.00
N LYS A 100 4.97 -0.64 18.61
CA LYS A 100 6.29 -1.28 18.79
C LYS A 100 6.25 -2.61 19.57
N ARG A 101 5.31 -2.78 20.50
CA ARG A 101 5.13 -4.01 21.26
C ARG A 101 4.25 -5.04 20.54
N ASN A 102 3.38 -4.57 19.64
CA ASN A 102 2.52 -5.40 18.82
C ASN A 102 3.30 -5.90 17.59
N THR A 103 4.01 -7.01 17.75
CA THR A 103 4.77 -7.70 16.70
C THR A 103 4.11 -9.02 16.32
N MET A 104 4.38 -9.51 15.11
CA MET A 104 3.84 -10.78 14.60
C MET A 104 4.30 -11.97 15.45
N GLU A 105 5.51 -11.93 16.00
CA GLU A 105 6.06 -12.96 16.90
C GLU A 105 5.16 -13.20 18.12
N HIS A 106 4.67 -12.11 18.73
CA HIS A 106 3.80 -12.11 19.91
C HIS A 106 2.31 -12.24 19.59
N SER A 107 1.94 -12.36 18.31
CA SER A 107 0.55 -12.53 17.91
C SER A 107 0.01 -13.90 18.32
N ALA A 108 -1.24 -13.95 18.76
CA ALA A 108 -1.95 -15.22 18.92
C ALA A 108 -2.30 -15.86 17.56
N CYS A 109 -2.41 -15.05 16.50
CA CYS A 109 -2.75 -15.54 15.16
C CYS A 109 -1.51 -16.08 14.45
N ARG A 110 -1.56 -17.36 14.05
CA ARG A 110 -0.46 -18.04 13.34
C ARG A 110 -0.71 -18.24 11.85
N ILE A 111 -1.87 -17.81 11.35
CA ILE A 111 -2.19 -17.83 9.92
C ILE A 111 -1.16 -17.00 9.15
N ARG A 112 -0.63 -17.61 8.09
CA ARG A 112 0.38 -17.00 7.21
C ARG A 112 -0.28 -16.45 5.96
N VAL A 113 0.08 -15.22 5.62
CA VAL A 113 -0.34 -14.58 4.37
C VAL A 113 0.89 -14.08 3.63
N VAL A 114 1.01 -14.49 2.38
CA VAL A 114 2.13 -14.14 1.50
C VAL A 114 1.63 -13.21 0.43
N ILE A 115 2.35 -12.11 0.19
CA ILE A 115 2.18 -11.30 -1.01
C ILE A 115 3.25 -11.73 -2.02
N ASP A 116 2.80 -12.32 -3.12
CA ASP A 116 3.62 -12.84 -4.20
C ASP A 116 4.02 -11.73 -5.17
N CYS A 117 5.21 -11.17 -5.02
CA CYS A 117 5.69 -10.04 -5.82
C CYS A 117 6.42 -10.45 -7.10
N SER A 118 6.36 -11.72 -7.54
CA SER A 118 7.12 -12.24 -8.69
C SER A 118 6.63 -11.75 -10.08
N PHE A 119 5.88 -10.65 -10.13
CA PHE A 119 5.24 -10.12 -11.34
C PHE A 119 5.83 -8.78 -11.81
N ASP A 120 7.04 -8.43 -11.37
CA ASP A 120 7.70 -7.15 -11.67
C ASP A 120 7.73 -6.85 -13.18
N ASN A 121 8.03 -7.87 -13.99
CA ASN A 121 8.08 -7.77 -15.46
C ASN A 121 6.73 -7.40 -16.11
N LEU A 122 5.61 -7.62 -15.43
CA LEU A 122 4.26 -7.33 -15.93
C LEU A 122 3.77 -5.93 -15.53
N MET A 123 4.55 -5.19 -14.72
CA MET A 123 4.15 -3.90 -14.17
C MET A 123 4.97 -2.74 -14.74
N THR A 124 4.31 -1.60 -14.95
CA THR A 124 5.02 -0.34 -15.22
C THR A 124 5.58 0.24 -13.92
N GLU A 125 6.52 1.19 -14.00
CA GLU A 125 7.03 1.93 -12.82
C GLU A 125 5.90 2.58 -11.98
N ARG A 126 4.84 3.03 -12.66
CA ARG A 126 3.65 3.58 -12.01
C ARG A 126 2.90 2.49 -11.24
N SER A 127 2.70 1.32 -11.83
CA SER A 127 2.10 0.16 -11.19
C SER A 127 2.92 -0.33 -10.02
N VAL A 128 4.26 -0.38 -10.13
CA VAL A 128 5.19 -0.72 -9.04
C VAL A 128 5.03 0.26 -7.87
N SER A 129 4.93 1.56 -8.14
CA SER A 129 4.67 2.56 -7.10
C SER A 129 3.33 2.33 -6.39
N GLN A 130 2.29 1.89 -7.12
CA GLN A 130 1.00 1.53 -6.55
C GLN A 130 1.05 0.22 -5.76
N LEU A 131 1.81 -0.78 -6.22
CA LEU A 131 2.06 -2.02 -5.48
C LEU A 131 2.67 -1.69 -4.11
N ILE A 132 3.75 -0.91 -4.09
CA ILE A 132 4.44 -0.55 -2.84
C ILE A 132 3.50 0.19 -1.89
N GLN A 133 2.65 1.09 -2.39
CA GLN A 133 1.64 1.75 -1.57
C GLN A 133 0.65 0.73 -0.95
N GLN A 134 0.23 -0.28 -1.72
CA GLN A 134 -0.63 -1.35 -1.21
C GLN A 134 0.09 -2.22 -0.18
N LEU A 135 1.38 -2.55 -0.38
CA LEU A 135 2.20 -3.26 0.61
C LEU A 135 2.31 -2.47 1.93
N GLN A 136 2.53 -1.16 1.84
CA GLN A 136 2.54 -0.24 2.99
C GLN A 136 1.20 -0.26 3.73
N HIS A 137 0.07 -0.31 3.01
CA HIS A 137 -1.26 -0.42 3.61
C HIS A 137 -1.47 -1.77 4.31
N CYS A 138 -1.09 -2.89 3.69
CA CYS A 138 -1.15 -4.23 4.31
C CYS A 138 -0.38 -4.23 5.63
N TYR A 139 0.88 -3.80 5.60
CA TYR A 139 1.73 -3.73 6.79
C TYR A 139 1.13 -2.83 7.87
N SER A 140 0.65 -1.64 7.49
CA SER A 140 0.07 -0.68 8.44
C SER A 140 -1.24 -1.20 9.07
N ALA A 141 -2.07 -1.92 8.31
CA ALA A 141 -3.25 -2.57 8.84
C ALA A 141 -2.87 -3.69 9.81
N ASN A 142 -1.94 -4.56 9.41
CA ASN A 142 -1.48 -5.69 10.23
C ASN A 142 -0.92 -5.25 11.59
N ARG A 143 -0.07 -4.21 11.61
CA ARG A 143 0.52 -3.66 12.85
C ARG A 143 -0.51 -3.09 13.82
N ARG A 144 -1.70 -2.72 13.33
CA ARG A 144 -2.79 -2.14 14.13
C ARG A 144 -3.81 -3.17 14.59
N ALA A 145 -3.80 -4.38 14.04
CA ALA A 145 -4.69 -5.45 14.47
C ALA A 145 -4.35 -5.91 15.89
N ALA A 146 -5.35 -6.44 16.60
CA ALA A 146 -5.14 -7.01 17.93
C ALA A 146 -4.22 -8.24 17.87
N ASN A 147 -4.38 -9.07 16.84
CA ASN A 147 -3.56 -10.24 16.57
C ASN A 147 -3.06 -10.16 15.11
N PRO A 148 -1.88 -9.57 14.87
CA PRO A 148 -1.31 -9.49 13.53
C PRO A 148 -1.18 -10.87 12.86
N LEU A 149 -1.49 -10.96 11.58
CA LEU A 149 -1.18 -12.12 10.74
C LEU A 149 0.34 -12.27 10.58
N GLN A 150 0.80 -13.48 10.28
CA GLN A 150 2.19 -13.71 9.89
C GLN A 150 2.36 -13.29 8.41
N LEU A 151 2.80 -12.06 8.18
CA LEU A 151 2.89 -11.44 6.85
C LEU A 151 4.26 -11.68 6.20
N TYR A 152 4.22 -12.22 4.98
CA TYR A 152 5.37 -12.49 4.13
C TYR A 152 5.29 -11.69 2.83
N MET A 153 6.45 -11.31 2.31
CA MET A 153 6.59 -10.78 0.96
C MET A 153 7.70 -11.57 0.25
N THR A 154 7.34 -12.26 -0.83
CA THR A 154 8.24 -13.14 -1.59
C THR A 154 8.43 -12.63 -3.01
N GLY A 155 9.50 -13.03 -3.69
CA GLY A 155 9.69 -12.73 -5.11
C GLY A 155 9.88 -11.24 -5.40
N ILE A 156 10.38 -10.46 -4.44
CA ILE A 156 10.73 -9.04 -4.67
C ILE A 156 12.06 -8.96 -5.42
N ASP A 157 12.00 -8.51 -6.67
CA ASP A 157 13.16 -8.29 -7.52
C ASP A 157 13.01 -7.00 -8.35
N GLY A 158 13.95 -6.77 -9.26
CA GLY A 158 13.83 -5.79 -10.34
C GLY A 158 13.47 -4.37 -9.89
N LYS A 159 12.46 -3.79 -10.56
CA LYS A 159 12.00 -2.41 -10.34
C LYS A 159 11.40 -2.25 -8.95
N THR A 160 10.66 -3.24 -8.49
CA THR A 160 10.06 -3.27 -7.15
C THR A 160 11.14 -3.20 -6.06
N GLN A 161 12.19 -4.00 -6.18
CA GLN A 161 13.30 -3.99 -5.22
C GLN A 161 14.04 -2.64 -5.22
N HIS A 162 14.37 -2.11 -6.40
CA HIS A 162 15.01 -0.80 -6.52
C HIS A 162 14.17 0.28 -5.84
N ARG A 163 12.87 0.32 -6.13
CA ARG A 163 11.97 1.34 -5.60
C ARG A 163 11.79 1.22 -4.09
N MET A 164 11.76 0.01 -3.53
CA MET A 164 11.75 -0.20 -2.09
C MET A 164 13.06 0.27 -1.44
N ASN A 165 14.21 0.04 -2.08
CA ASN A 165 15.51 0.51 -1.60
C ASN A 165 15.61 2.05 -1.57
N ASP A 166 15.05 2.74 -2.57
CA ASP A 166 15.01 4.21 -2.61
C ASP A 166 14.23 4.81 -1.44
N LEU A 167 13.14 4.16 -1.05
CA LEU A 167 12.30 4.59 0.08
C LEU A 167 12.96 4.24 1.42
N GLY A 168 13.54 3.04 1.52
CA GLY A 168 14.31 2.55 2.67
C GLY A 168 13.51 2.33 3.96
N ASP A 169 12.19 2.56 3.95
CA ASP A 169 11.32 2.44 5.13
C ASP A 169 11.03 0.97 5.51
N TYR A 170 11.05 0.07 4.53
CA TYR A 170 10.75 -1.37 4.72
C TYR A 170 11.75 -2.12 5.61
N LYS A 171 12.99 -1.62 5.76
CA LYS A 171 14.04 -2.25 6.57
C LYS A 171 13.69 -2.38 8.06
N GLY A 172 12.80 -1.52 8.55
CA GLY A 172 12.31 -1.56 9.93
C GLY A 172 10.93 -2.22 10.06
N TRP A 173 10.44 -2.87 9.00
CA TRP A 173 9.14 -3.51 9.04
C TRP A 173 9.22 -4.86 9.71
N ASP A 174 8.22 -5.12 10.54
CA ASP A 174 7.95 -6.45 11.08
C ASP A 174 7.19 -7.25 10.00
N VAL A 175 7.95 -7.75 9.02
CA VAL A 175 7.51 -8.52 7.84
C VAL A 175 8.60 -9.53 7.50
N HIS A 176 8.20 -10.73 7.11
CA HIS A 176 9.13 -11.72 6.58
C HIS A 176 9.41 -11.46 5.10
N PHE A 177 10.48 -10.73 4.81
CA PHE A 177 11.00 -10.60 3.44
C PHE A 177 11.79 -11.84 3.07
N LYS A 178 11.40 -12.51 2.00
CA LYS A 178 12.03 -13.74 1.51
C LYS A 178 12.45 -13.56 0.06
N THR A 179 13.73 -13.84 -0.22
CA THR A 179 14.28 -13.84 -1.57
C THR A 179 13.75 -14.98 -2.43
N PRO A 180 13.64 -16.23 -1.92
CA PRO A 180 12.98 -17.31 -2.66
C PRO A 180 11.50 -16.99 -2.90
N ASN A 181 10.93 -17.63 -3.91
CA ASN A 181 9.50 -17.55 -4.15
C ASN A 181 8.74 -18.40 -3.12
N TYR A 182 7.43 -18.18 -2.99
CA TYR A 182 6.62 -18.90 -2.01
C TYR A 182 6.66 -20.42 -2.17
N TRP A 183 6.89 -20.93 -3.39
CA TRP A 183 6.98 -22.37 -3.66
C TRP A 183 8.28 -23.01 -3.20
N ASP A 184 9.31 -22.23 -2.90
CA ASP A 184 10.59 -22.72 -2.34
C ASP A 184 10.64 -22.58 -0.82
N GLU A 185 9.78 -21.74 -0.23
CA GLU A 185 9.74 -21.45 1.21
C GLU A 185 8.71 -22.30 1.97
N PHE A 186 7.62 -22.71 1.33
CA PHE A 186 6.50 -23.39 1.98
C PHE A 186 6.17 -24.74 1.34
N ASN A 187 5.70 -25.68 2.17
CA ASN A 187 5.22 -26.97 1.69
C ASN A 187 3.99 -26.80 0.78
N LYS A 188 3.98 -27.54 -0.33
CA LYS A 188 2.98 -27.42 -1.38
C LYS A 188 1.55 -27.64 -0.88
N GLU A 189 1.38 -28.60 0.03
CA GLU A 189 0.12 -29.01 0.65
C GLU A 189 -0.47 -27.94 1.59
N ASP A 190 0.35 -27.04 2.13
CA ASP A 190 -0.08 -25.98 3.03
C ASP A 190 -0.48 -24.71 2.29
N VAL A 191 -0.11 -24.59 1.02
CA VAL A 191 -0.30 -23.38 0.22
C VAL A 191 -1.68 -23.35 -0.44
N VAL A 192 -2.38 -22.22 -0.28
CA VAL A 192 -3.64 -21.89 -0.96
C VAL A 192 -3.49 -20.56 -1.69
N TYR A 193 -3.48 -20.59 -3.02
CA TYR A 193 -3.42 -19.37 -3.83
C TYR A 193 -4.80 -18.73 -3.96
N LEU A 194 -4.94 -17.49 -3.48
CA LEU A 194 -6.19 -16.73 -3.57
C LEU A 194 -6.32 -16.06 -4.93
N THR A 195 -7.38 -16.41 -5.66
CA THR A 195 -7.61 -15.93 -7.02
C THR A 195 -9.10 -15.90 -7.34
N SER A 196 -9.57 -14.83 -7.99
CA SER A 196 -11.00 -14.61 -8.26
C SER A 196 -11.62 -15.61 -9.22
N GLU A 197 -10.82 -16.21 -10.08
CA GLU A 197 -11.22 -17.15 -11.12
C GLU A 197 -11.28 -18.60 -10.63
N SER A 198 -10.88 -18.86 -9.39
CA SER A 198 -10.94 -20.21 -8.83
C SER A 198 -12.39 -20.70 -8.73
N PRO A 199 -12.70 -21.94 -9.15
CA PRO A 199 -14.03 -22.52 -8.91
C PRO A 199 -14.26 -22.84 -7.42
N ASN A 200 -13.20 -22.97 -6.63
CA ASN A 200 -13.28 -23.30 -5.21
C ASN A 200 -13.57 -22.05 -4.39
N VAL A 201 -14.53 -22.11 -3.48
CA VAL A 201 -14.88 -20.97 -2.62
C VAL A 201 -14.30 -21.19 -1.22
N LEU A 202 -13.50 -20.24 -0.75
CA LEU A 202 -12.92 -20.27 0.58
C LEU A 202 -14.02 -20.10 1.64
N SER A 203 -14.15 -21.06 2.55
CA SER A 203 -15.17 -21.07 3.60
C SER A 203 -14.64 -20.56 4.94
N THR A 204 -13.41 -20.94 5.31
CA THR A 204 -12.74 -20.56 6.56
C THR A 204 -11.25 -20.37 6.34
N LEU A 205 -10.55 -19.83 7.34
CA LEU A 205 -9.10 -19.81 7.40
C LEU A 205 -8.60 -20.86 8.39
N GLU A 206 -7.65 -21.67 7.95
CA GLU A 206 -6.99 -22.72 8.73
C GLU A 206 -5.62 -22.23 9.19
N GLU A 207 -5.29 -22.45 10.46
CA GLU A 207 -4.06 -21.92 11.07
C GLU A 207 -2.76 -22.51 10.50
N ASN A 208 -2.81 -23.75 9.98
CA ASN A 208 -1.68 -24.42 9.35
C ASN A 208 -1.47 -24.01 7.88
N LYS A 209 -2.42 -23.32 7.24
CA LYS A 209 -2.32 -22.96 5.83
C LYS A 209 -1.54 -21.66 5.61
N VAL A 210 -1.11 -21.49 4.36
CA VAL A 210 -0.41 -20.32 3.83
C VAL A 210 -1.25 -19.76 2.68
N TYR A 211 -1.81 -18.56 2.87
CA TYR A 211 -2.65 -17.92 1.88
C TYR A 211 -1.83 -16.97 1.01
N ILE A 212 -1.77 -17.24 -0.30
CA ILE A 212 -1.01 -16.42 -1.26
C ILE A 212 -1.92 -15.39 -1.91
N VAL A 213 -1.49 -14.14 -1.94
CA VAL A 213 -2.14 -13.03 -2.65
C VAL A 213 -1.20 -12.55 -3.74
N GLY A 214 -1.66 -12.53 -5.00
CA GLY A 214 -0.86 -12.02 -6.12
C GLY A 214 -0.53 -10.54 -5.95
N GLY A 215 0.75 -10.21 -5.83
CA GLY A 215 1.30 -8.86 -5.74
C GLY A 215 1.34 -8.14 -7.08
N LEU A 216 0.20 -8.10 -7.78
CA LEU A 216 0.08 -7.56 -9.13
C LEU A 216 -0.87 -6.34 -9.18
N VAL A 217 -0.42 -5.26 -9.82
CA VAL A 217 -1.24 -4.07 -10.10
C VAL A 217 -1.32 -3.82 -11.60
N ASP A 218 -2.37 -4.37 -12.21
CA ASP A 218 -2.54 -4.41 -13.66
C ASP A 218 -3.94 -3.98 -14.13
N HIS A 219 -4.80 -3.50 -13.22
CA HIS A 219 -6.22 -3.22 -13.51
C HIS A 219 -6.99 -4.42 -14.09
N ASN A 220 -6.58 -5.65 -13.73
CA ASN A 220 -7.13 -6.91 -14.23
C ASN A 220 -7.03 -7.06 -15.75
N HIS A 221 -5.90 -6.68 -16.33
CA HIS A 221 -5.55 -6.98 -17.72
C HIS A 221 -5.14 -8.45 -17.88
N GLN A 222 -4.45 -9.01 -16.89
CA GLN A 222 -3.95 -10.39 -16.83
C GLN A 222 -4.97 -11.34 -16.18
N LYS A 223 -6.17 -11.42 -16.76
CA LYS A 223 -7.28 -12.23 -16.21
C LYS A 223 -6.88 -13.70 -16.02
N GLY A 224 -7.14 -14.21 -14.83
CA GLY A 224 -6.84 -15.61 -14.48
C GLY A 224 -5.35 -15.98 -14.42
N LEU A 225 -4.41 -15.02 -14.43
CA LEU A 225 -2.97 -15.31 -14.35
C LEU A 225 -2.62 -16.11 -13.09
N CYS A 226 -3.03 -15.62 -11.93
CA CYS A 226 -2.79 -16.29 -10.64
C CYS A 226 -3.44 -17.68 -10.57
N TYR A 227 -4.62 -17.84 -11.19
CA TYR A 227 -5.30 -19.12 -11.26
C TYR A 227 -4.54 -20.13 -12.13
N LYS A 228 -4.10 -19.72 -13.33
CA LYS A 228 -3.28 -20.55 -14.21
C LYS A 228 -1.99 -20.99 -13.52
N LEU A 229 -1.28 -20.05 -12.89
CA LEU A 229 -0.06 -20.32 -12.14
C LEU A 229 -0.27 -21.36 -11.03
N ALA A 230 -1.39 -21.24 -10.29
CA ALA A 230 -1.72 -22.19 -9.24
C ALA A 230 -2.01 -23.60 -9.79
N CYS A 231 -2.74 -23.69 -10.91
CA CYS A 231 -2.99 -24.96 -11.60
C CYS A 231 -1.70 -25.59 -12.14
N GLU A 232 -0.85 -24.82 -12.80
CA GLU A 232 0.44 -25.26 -13.35
C GLU A 232 1.37 -25.80 -12.26
N LYS A 233 1.40 -25.13 -11.09
CA LYS A 233 2.16 -25.61 -9.92
C LYS A 233 1.43 -26.71 -9.14
N SER A 234 0.20 -27.02 -9.51
CA SER A 234 -0.73 -27.96 -8.84
C SER A 234 -0.84 -27.72 -7.34
N ILE A 235 -0.92 -26.45 -6.94
CA ILE A 235 -1.20 -26.03 -5.56
C ILE A 235 -2.70 -25.79 -5.37
N SER A 236 -3.16 -25.84 -4.11
CA SER A 236 -4.55 -25.50 -3.82
C SER A 236 -4.82 -24.04 -4.17
N HIS A 237 -6.04 -23.75 -4.61
CA HIS A 237 -6.49 -22.40 -4.95
C HIS A 237 -7.94 -22.19 -4.54
N ALA A 238 -8.29 -20.95 -4.19
CA ALA A 238 -9.66 -20.58 -3.83
C ALA A 238 -9.96 -19.11 -4.13
N GLN A 239 -11.24 -18.79 -4.36
CA GLN A 239 -11.74 -17.42 -4.38
C GLN A 239 -12.33 -17.05 -3.01
N LEU A 240 -12.32 -15.76 -2.67
CA LEU A 240 -13.07 -15.27 -1.51
C LEU A 240 -14.58 -15.46 -1.74
N PRO A 241 -15.39 -15.69 -0.68
CA PRO A 241 -16.83 -15.94 -0.80
C PRO A 241 -17.65 -14.66 -1.08
N ILE A 242 -17.11 -13.72 -1.84
CA ILE A 242 -17.69 -12.39 -2.13
C ILE A 242 -19.11 -12.52 -2.68
N SER A 243 -19.33 -13.41 -3.65
CA SER A 243 -20.63 -13.63 -4.30
C SER A 243 -21.75 -14.09 -3.36
N ARG A 244 -21.40 -14.67 -2.20
CA ARG A 244 -22.36 -15.14 -1.21
C ARG A 244 -22.92 -14.02 -0.36
N TYR A 245 -22.12 -12.99 -0.10
CA TYR A 245 -22.47 -11.93 0.86
C TYR A 245 -22.72 -10.58 0.20
N LEU A 246 -22.19 -10.35 -1.01
CA LEU A 246 -22.18 -9.05 -1.66
C LEU A 246 -22.71 -9.14 -3.08
N GLU A 247 -23.65 -8.26 -3.39
CA GLU A 247 -23.97 -7.93 -4.78
C GLU A 247 -23.19 -6.69 -5.20
N MET A 248 -22.32 -6.85 -6.19
CA MET A 248 -21.53 -5.74 -6.75
C MET A 248 -21.92 -5.54 -8.20
N ARG A 249 -22.24 -4.29 -8.58
CA ARG A 249 -22.40 -3.91 -10.00
C ARG A 249 -21.08 -3.99 -10.78
N THR A 250 -19.96 -3.93 -10.08
CA THR A 250 -18.61 -3.98 -10.67
C THR A 250 -17.98 -5.37 -10.60
N ARG A 251 -16.86 -5.55 -11.30
CA ARG A 251 -16.06 -6.79 -11.27
C ARG A 251 -15.67 -7.18 -9.84
N LYS A 252 -15.63 -8.48 -9.55
CA LYS A 252 -15.30 -9.06 -8.24
C LYS A 252 -13.80 -9.20 -7.97
N VAL A 253 -12.98 -8.38 -8.63
CA VAL A 253 -11.52 -8.35 -8.44
C VAL A 253 -11.18 -7.23 -7.47
N LEU A 254 -10.55 -7.59 -6.36
CA LEU A 254 -10.15 -6.69 -5.29
C LEU A 254 -8.66 -6.35 -5.39
N THR A 255 -8.26 -5.24 -4.76
CA THR A 255 -6.85 -4.87 -4.66
C THR A 255 -6.15 -5.67 -3.56
N ILE A 256 -4.83 -5.76 -3.60
CA ILE A 256 -3.99 -6.55 -2.70
C ILE A 256 -4.30 -6.20 -1.24
N ASN A 257 -4.34 -4.89 -0.94
CA ASN A 257 -4.62 -4.40 0.40
C ASN A 257 -6.03 -4.74 0.88
N HIS A 258 -7.04 -4.75 0.00
CA HIS A 258 -8.40 -5.13 0.41
C HIS A 258 -8.47 -6.63 0.69
N VAL A 259 -7.86 -7.47 -0.14
CA VAL A 259 -7.82 -8.93 0.11
C VAL A 259 -7.13 -9.21 1.45
N PHE A 260 -5.94 -8.63 1.67
CA PHE A 260 -5.22 -8.78 2.92
C PHE A 260 -6.03 -8.32 4.13
N GLU A 261 -6.65 -7.13 4.06
CA GLU A 261 -7.44 -6.59 5.16
C GLU A 261 -8.70 -7.41 5.42
N ILE A 262 -9.35 -7.96 4.39
CA ILE A 262 -10.48 -8.88 4.57
C ILE A 262 -10.05 -10.13 5.35
N LEU A 263 -8.91 -10.75 5.00
CA LEU A 263 -8.39 -11.89 5.75
C LEU A 263 -8.12 -11.52 7.21
N LEU A 264 -7.53 -10.34 7.44
CA LEU A 264 -7.24 -9.82 8.77
C LEU A 264 -8.52 -9.57 9.60
N ARG A 265 -9.57 -8.96 9.01
CA ARG A 265 -10.84 -8.76 9.72
C ARG A 265 -11.59 -10.07 9.93
N PHE A 266 -11.41 -11.04 9.03
CA PHE A 266 -11.99 -12.37 9.20
C PHE A 266 -11.38 -13.08 10.42
N THR A 267 -10.06 -13.00 10.64
CA THR A 267 -9.45 -13.61 11.85
C THR A 267 -9.88 -12.95 13.15
N GLU A 268 -10.32 -11.69 13.12
CA GLU A 268 -10.86 -10.97 14.29
C GLU A 268 -12.31 -11.33 14.61
N SER A 269 -13.12 -11.67 13.60
CA SER A 269 -14.58 -11.78 13.73
C SER A 269 -15.17 -13.13 13.35
N ASN A 270 -14.39 -13.98 12.71
CA ASN A 270 -14.79 -15.24 12.07
C ASN A 270 -16.05 -15.10 11.19
N SER A 271 -16.24 -13.93 10.57
CA SER A 271 -17.41 -13.59 9.77
C SER A 271 -17.00 -12.86 8.50
N TRP A 272 -17.26 -13.49 7.36
CA TRP A 272 -16.98 -12.91 6.05
C TRP A 272 -17.79 -11.62 5.81
N GLU A 273 -19.06 -11.60 6.23
CA GLU A 273 -19.94 -10.44 6.10
C GLU A 273 -19.36 -9.21 6.81
N LYS A 274 -18.98 -9.36 8.09
CA LYS A 274 -18.33 -8.28 8.86
C LYS A 274 -17.00 -7.84 8.25
N ALA A 275 -16.20 -8.80 7.79
CA ALA A 275 -14.92 -8.51 7.14
C ALA A 275 -15.12 -7.71 5.85
N PHE A 276 -16.12 -8.05 5.04
CA PHE A 276 -16.43 -7.35 3.82
C PHE A 276 -16.98 -5.94 4.05
N ASP A 277 -17.95 -5.77 4.96
CA ASP A 277 -18.52 -4.45 5.29
C ASP A 277 -17.46 -3.49 5.85
N ALA A 278 -16.51 -4.02 6.64
CA ALA A 278 -15.43 -3.21 7.20
C ALA A 278 -14.42 -2.70 6.17
N VAL A 279 -14.24 -3.41 5.04
CA VAL A 279 -13.13 -3.15 4.09
C VAL A 279 -13.61 -2.59 2.76
N ILE A 280 -14.75 -3.07 2.25
CA ILE A 280 -15.24 -2.68 0.92
C ILE A 280 -16.04 -1.38 1.06
N PRO A 281 -15.63 -0.28 0.40
CA PRO A 281 -16.33 0.99 0.53
C PRO A 281 -17.78 0.91 0.01
N LYS A 282 -18.75 1.35 0.83
CA LYS A 282 -20.19 1.35 0.51
C LYS A 282 -20.54 1.99 -0.84
N ARG A 283 -19.75 2.99 -1.27
CA ARG A 283 -19.89 3.65 -2.58
C ARG A 283 -19.70 2.74 -3.80
N LYS A 284 -19.25 1.49 -3.64
CA LYS A 284 -19.16 0.50 -4.74
C LYS A 284 -20.51 -0.12 -5.12
N GLY A 285 -21.63 0.37 -4.57
CA GLY A 285 -22.97 -0.15 -4.87
C GLY A 285 -23.15 -1.56 -4.31
N VAL A 286 -22.55 -1.79 -3.14
CA VAL A 286 -22.60 -3.05 -2.41
C VAL A 286 -23.89 -3.07 -1.61
N LEU A 287 -24.75 -4.06 -1.89
CA LEU A 287 -25.83 -4.45 -1.00
C LEU A 287 -25.45 -5.78 -0.36
N LEU A 288 -25.60 -5.88 0.96
CA LEU A 288 -25.53 -7.16 1.65
C LEU A 288 -26.77 -7.96 1.25
N LYS A 289 -26.60 -9.25 0.95
CA LYS A 289 -27.75 -10.09 0.60
C LYS A 289 -28.75 -10.23 1.74
N SER A 290 -28.28 -10.20 2.99
CA SER A 290 -29.13 -10.14 4.19
C SER A 290 -30.11 -8.94 4.16
N ASP A 291 -29.66 -7.78 3.68
CA ASP A 291 -30.50 -6.59 3.53
C ASP A 291 -31.48 -6.72 2.35
N ILE A 292 -31.09 -7.40 1.26
CA ILE A 292 -31.98 -7.66 0.09
C ILE A 292 -33.07 -8.66 0.47
N ASP A 293 -32.72 -9.74 1.16
CA ASP A 293 -33.65 -10.76 1.62
C ASP A 293 -34.65 -10.15 2.62
N ALA A 294 -34.21 -9.27 3.52
CA ALA A 294 -35.11 -8.54 4.41
C ALA A 294 -36.08 -7.60 3.66
N VAL A 295 -35.63 -6.90 2.62
CA VAL A 295 -36.50 -6.02 1.81
C VAL A 295 -37.50 -6.82 0.97
N SER A 296 -37.09 -7.96 0.41
CA SER A 296 -37.97 -8.83 -0.38
C SER A 296 -39.04 -9.54 0.44
N VAL A 297 -38.77 -9.86 1.72
CA VAL A 297 -39.78 -10.43 2.63
C VAL A 297 -40.89 -9.42 2.94
N ILE A 298 -40.54 -8.13 3.10
CA ILE A 298 -41.54 -7.07 3.36
C ILE A 298 -42.47 -6.90 2.15
N ASP A 299 -41.93 -6.98 0.94
CA ASP A 299 -42.70 -6.86 -0.31
C ASP A 299 -43.60 -8.08 -0.58
N ALA A 300 -43.15 -9.29 -0.21
CA ALA A 300 -43.94 -10.52 -0.32
C ALA A 300 -45.09 -10.58 0.71
N THR A 301 -44.91 -10.02 1.92
CA THR A 301 -45.97 -9.98 2.94
C THR A 301 -47.08 -8.96 2.65
N ALA A 302 -46.91 -8.09 1.64
CA ALA A 302 -47.89 -7.07 1.26
C ALA A 302 -48.89 -7.53 0.19
N LEU A 303 -48.77 -8.76 -0.34
CA LEU A 303 -49.55 -9.24 -1.49
C LEU A 303 -50.53 -10.40 -1.22
N ASP A 304 -50.58 -10.95 -0.01
CA ASP A 304 -51.41 -12.14 0.31
C ASP A 304 -52.60 -11.86 1.26
N ASP A 305 -53.26 -10.71 1.11
CA ASP A 305 -54.58 -10.51 1.73
C ASP A 305 -55.52 -9.70 0.83
N LYS A 306 -56.02 -10.32 -0.25
CA LYS A 306 -57.37 -10.05 -0.81
C LYS A 306 -57.87 -11.26 -1.62
N THR A 307 -58.68 -12.10 -0.98
CA THR A 307 -59.50 -13.12 -1.65
C THR A 307 -60.98 -12.74 -1.56
N LEU A 308 -61.59 -12.53 -2.74
CA LEU A 308 -62.98 -12.81 -3.16
C LEU A 308 -64.20 -12.33 -2.34
N GLN A 309 -64.99 -11.44 -2.96
CA GLN A 309 -66.47 -11.42 -3.17
C GLN A 309 -66.85 -9.98 -3.59
N ASP A 310 -67.83 -9.65 -4.44
CA ASP A 310 -68.74 -10.34 -5.35
C ASP A 310 -69.39 -9.22 -6.23
N SER A 311 -69.82 -9.63 -7.44
CA SER A 311 -70.87 -9.14 -8.34
C SER A 311 -71.24 -7.64 -8.57
N SER A 312 -71.50 -7.37 -9.86
CA SER A 312 -72.71 -6.70 -10.40
C SER A 312 -72.71 -5.19 -10.77
N LEU A 313 -72.59 -4.97 -12.09
CA LEU A 313 -73.45 -4.18 -13.01
C LEU A 313 -73.49 -2.63 -13.01
N HIS A 314 -73.37 -2.12 -14.25
CA HIS A 314 -73.95 -0.89 -14.85
C HIS A 314 -73.43 0.47 -14.35
N GLU A 315 -73.25 1.52 -15.17
CA GLU A 315 -73.41 1.75 -16.61
C GLU A 315 -72.69 3.06 -16.97
N HIS A 316 -72.27 3.14 -18.23
CA HIS A 316 -72.19 4.32 -19.10
C HIS A 316 -71.88 5.75 -18.57
N LYS A 317 -70.81 6.28 -19.16
CA LYS A 317 -70.77 7.41 -20.14
C LYS A 317 -70.12 8.74 -19.73
N ASP A 318 -69.38 9.22 -20.73
CA ASP A 318 -69.00 10.61 -21.06
C ASP A 318 -67.97 11.27 -20.13
N GLY A 319 -66.96 12.01 -20.58
CA GLY A 319 -66.56 12.46 -21.90
C GLY A 319 -65.35 13.42 -21.76
N ALA A 320 -64.56 13.52 -22.83
CA ALA A 320 -63.78 14.68 -23.27
C ALA A 320 -62.92 15.54 -22.29
N VAL A 321 -61.60 15.36 -22.36
CA VAL A 321 -60.63 16.27 -23.02
C VAL A 321 -60.50 17.75 -22.54
N ARG A 322 -59.24 18.10 -22.18
CA ARG A 322 -58.46 19.35 -22.39
C ARG A 322 -58.32 20.43 -21.30
N ASP A 323 -57.07 20.53 -20.85
CA ASP A 323 -56.14 21.68 -20.85
C ASP A 323 -56.42 23.00 -20.12
N ALA A 324 -55.30 23.46 -19.54
CA ALA A 324 -54.83 24.84 -19.33
C ALA A 324 -55.12 25.56 -18.00
N ASP A 325 -54.04 25.60 -17.20
CA ASP A 325 -53.28 26.80 -16.83
C ASP A 325 -53.75 27.75 -15.69
N GLU A 326 -52.70 28.31 -15.08
CA GLU A 326 -52.56 29.49 -14.22
C GLU A 326 -52.74 29.46 -12.68
N SER A 327 -51.57 29.45 -12.02
CA SER A 327 -50.96 30.56 -11.25
C SER A 327 -51.58 31.10 -9.93
N SER A 328 -50.76 31.07 -8.87
CA SER A 328 -50.51 32.13 -7.85
C SER A 328 -49.49 31.58 -6.80
N VAL A 329 -48.25 32.10 -6.64
CA VAL A 329 -47.82 33.37 -5.98
C VAL A 329 -48.15 33.28 -4.46
N VAL A 330 -47.28 33.34 -3.44
CA VAL A 330 -45.96 33.96 -3.07
C VAL A 330 -45.48 33.22 -1.78
N ASP A 331 -44.24 33.23 -1.26
CA ASP A 331 -43.41 34.37 -0.84
C ASP A 331 -41.91 33.99 -0.67
N GLU A 332 -41.06 34.97 -0.97
CA GLU A 332 -39.60 34.99 -0.79
C GLU A 332 -39.21 35.38 0.65
N GLU A 333 -38.07 34.88 1.14
CA GLU A 333 -37.19 35.71 1.98
C GLU A 333 -35.73 35.55 1.53
N LYS A 334 -35.17 36.65 1.00
CA LYS A 334 -33.79 36.84 0.57
C LYS A 334 -32.97 37.45 1.71
N THR A 335 -31.74 36.98 1.90
CA THR A 335 -30.63 37.83 2.35
C THR A 335 -29.41 37.63 1.46
N SER A 336 -29.11 38.69 0.71
CA SER A 336 -27.92 38.99 -0.10
C SER A 336 -26.80 39.48 0.84
N CYS A 337 -25.50 39.60 0.56
CA CYS A 337 -24.56 39.41 -0.56
C CYS A 337 -23.18 39.75 0.03
N GLN A 338 -22.08 39.24 -0.53
CA GLN A 338 -20.94 40.06 -1.01
C GLN A 338 -19.85 39.18 -1.64
N ASN A 339 -19.71 39.36 -2.95
CA ASN A 339 -18.55 38.97 -3.76
C ASN A 339 -17.50 40.08 -3.66
N ASP A 340 -16.22 39.71 -3.61
CA ASP A 340 -15.12 40.58 -3.99
C ASP A 340 -14.31 39.91 -5.09
N THR A 341 -14.44 40.48 -6.29
CA THR A 341 -13.60 40.23 -7.46
C THR A 341 -12.44 41.22 -7.41
N LYS A 342 -11.19 40.74 -7.50
CA LYS A 342 -10.07 41.59 -7.96
C LYS A 342 -9.36 40.95 -9.13
N HIS A 343 -9.49 41.68 -10.23
CA HIS A 343 -8.83 41.58 -11.51
C HIS A 343 -7.51 42.36 -11.43
N THR A 344 -6.42 41.80 -11.95
CA THR A 344 -5.35 42.55 -12.63
C THR A 344 -4.67 41.62 -13.62
N ASP A 345 -4.64 42.09 -14.88
CA ASP A 345 -3.84 41.62 -16.00
C ASP A 345 -2.35 41.47 -15.66
N ASP A 346 -1.70 40.53 -16.34
CA ASP A 346 -0.59 40.88 -17.23
C ASP A 346 -0.29 39.69 -18.16
N THR A 347 -0.51 39.96 -19.44
CA THR A 347 -0.06 39.20 -20.60
C THR A 347 1.47 39.17 -20.66
N ASP A 348 2.06 38.02 -20.99
CA ASP A 348 3.07 38.03 -22.05
C ASP A 348 3.29 36.65 -22.67
N ASN A 349 3.30 36.72 -24.00
CA ASN A 349 3.31 35.67 -24.99
C ASN A 349 4.74 35.61 -25.54
N ASP A 350 5.40 34.46 -25.47
CA ASP A 350 6.57 34.21 -26.34
C ASP A 350 6.91 32.70 -26.43
N LYS A 351 6.42 32.08 -27.50
CA LYS A 351 7.14 31.03 -28.26
C LYS A 351 7.90 31.78 -29.36
N PRO A 352 9.13 31.37 -29.75
CA PRO A 352 9.21 30.45 -30.90
C PRO A 352 10.46 29.53 -30.98
N LEU A 353 10.39 28.64 -32.00
CA LEU A 353 11.48 27.91 -32.71
C LEU A 353 12.14 26.74 -31.96
N CYS A 354 12.01 25.46 -32.36
CA CYS A 354 12.26 24.84 -33.67
C CYS A 354 13.66 25.14 -34.23
N CYS A 355 14.63 24.26 -33.93
CA CYS A 355 15.83 24.07 -34.75
C CYS A 355 16.07 22.58 -34.96
N GLN A 356 15.78 22.14 -36.19
CA GLN A 356 16.46 21.02 -36.83
C GLN A 356 17.81 21.50 -37.40
N ARG A 357 18.86 20.69 -37.27
CA ARG A 357 19.94 20.40 -38.25
C ARG A 357 20.88 19.39 -37.58
N LYS A 358 20.96 18.14 -38.06
CA LYS A 358 21.88 17.66 -39.11
C LYS A 358 23.33 18.13 -38.89
N GLN A 359 24.16 17.27 -38.30
CA GLN A 359 25.10 16.41 -39.04
C GLN A 359 25.24 15.08 -38.30
#